data_AF-A0A357ZIY9-F1
#
_entry.id   AF-A0A357ZIY9-F1
#
_cell.length_a   1.000
_cell.length_b   1.000
_cell.length_c   1.000
_cell.angle_alpha   90.00
_cell.angle_beta   90.00
_cell.angle_gamma   90.00
#
_symmetry.space_group_name_H-M   'P 1'
#
loop_
_entity.id
_entity.type
_entity.pdbx_description
1 polymer ?
#
loop_
_entity_poly.entity_id
_entity_poly.type
_entity_poly.pdbx_seq_one_letter_code
_entity_poly.pdbx_strand_id
1 'polypeptide(L)' 'MALSKDELKAKILEKAAKSPKPQLYIKDFYECDPDAKPRDIKNIANELVKESKLMFWSSGSTTMYAVPSRIKNEETAGGI' A
#
# COMPACT_ATOMS: atom_id res chain seq x y z
N MET A 1 6.00 -19.77 4.72
CA MET A 1 6.86 -19.50 3.54
C MET A 1 6.45 -18.13 3.05
N ALA A 2 7.40 -17.19 2.93
CA ALA A 2 7.08 -15.87 2.40
C ALA A 2 6.49 -16.02 0.98
N LEU A 3 5.45 -15.26 0.69
CA LEU A 3 4.81 -15.24 -0.62
C LEU A 3 5.81 -14.77 -1.68
N SER A 4 5.64 -15.24 -2.91
CA SER A 4 6.39 -14.72 -4.04
C SER A 4 6.11 -13.23 -4.20
N LYS A 5 7.06 -12.45 -4.77
CA LYS A 5 6.90 -11.00 -4.95
C LYS A 5 5.58 -10.65 -5.67
N ASP A 6 5.23 -11.40 -6.70
CA ASP A 6 4.01 -11.21 -7.48
C ASP A 6 2.72 -11.51 -6.68
N GLU A 7 2.75 -12.56 -5.87
CA GLU A 7 1.61 -12.90 -5.00
C GLU A 7 1.42 -11.85 -3.89
N LEU A 8 2.52 -11.36 -3.32
CA LEU A 8 2.50 -10.31 -2.31
C LEU A 8 2.03 -8.98 -2.90
N LYS A 9 2.45 -8.64 -4.13
CA LYS A 9 1.90 -7.49 -4.88
C LYS A 9 0.39 -7.59 -5.04
N ALA A 10 -0.11 -8.75 -5.47
CA ALA A 10 -1.55 -8.98 -5.65
C ALA A 10 -2.31 -8.84 -4.33
N LYS A 11 -1.83 -9.46 -3.24
CA LYS A 11 -2.43 -9.33 -1.92
C LYS A 11 -2.48 -7.89 -1.40
N ILE A 12 -1.39 -7.13 -1.57
CA ILE A 12 -1.33 -5.72 -1.16
C ILE A 12 -2.38 -4.90 -1.91
N LEU A 13 -2.50 -5.09 -3.23
CA LEU A 13 -3.50 -4.42 -4.05
C LEU A 13 -4.93 -4.81 -3.66
N GLU A 14 -5.19 -6.10 -3.43
CA GLU A 14 -6.50 -6.57 -2.97
C GLU A 14 -6.85 -6.01 -1.60
N LYS A 15 -5.90 -6.02 -0.64
CA LYS A 15 -6.10 -5.43 0.69
C LYS A 15 -6.40 -3.94 0.57
N ALA A 16 -5.67 -3.21 -0.28
CA ALA A 16 -5.90 -1.78 -0.51
C ALA A 16 -7.26 -1.50 -1.19
N ALA A 17 -7.72 -2.37 -2.09
CA ALA A 17 -9.00 -2.24 -2.76
C ALA A 17 -10.21 -2.63 -1.89
N LYS A 18 -10.07 -3.68 -1.07
CA LYS A 18 -11.14 -4.22 -0.21
C LYS A 18 -11.24 -3.52 1.15
N SER A 19 -10.19 -2.82 1.59
CA SER A 19 -10.19 -2.18 2.89
C SER A 19 -11.25 -1.08 3.00
N PRO A 20 -11.87 -0.93 4.18
CA PRO A 20 -12.91 0.08 4.40
C PRO A 20 -12.35 1.50 4.30
N LYS A 21 -11.08 1.67 4.69
CA LYS A 21 -10.37 2.94 4.53
C LYS A 21 -9.74 3.01 3.13
N PRO A 22 -9.88 4.13 2.41
CA PRO A 22 -9.19 4.32 1.13
C PRO A 22 -7.67 4.36 1.31
N GLN A 23 -7.24 4.75 2.51
CA GLN A 23 -5.87 4.99 2.94
C GLN A 23 -5.44 3.96 3.99
N LEU A 24 -4.36 3.22 3.73
CA LEU A 24 -3.84 2.18 4.63
C LEU A 24 -2.41 2.48 5.08
N TYR A 25 -2.07 2.12 6.31
CA TYR A 25 -0.69 2.22 6.79
C TYR A 25 0.15 1.07 6.26
N ILE A 26 1.47 1.29 6.16
CA ILE A 26 2.41 0.22 5.80
C ILE A 26 2.27 -1.01 6.70
N LYS A 27 1.91 -0.79 7.97
CA LYS A 27 1.70 -1.85 8.97
C LYS A 27 0.50 -2.74 8.64
N ASP A 28 -0.54 -2.22 8.00
CA ASP A 28 -1.72 -3.00 7.59
C ASP A 28 -1.35 -4.03 6.49
N PHE A 29 -0.29 -3.78 5.72
CA PHE A 29 0.22 -4.74 4.74
C PHE A 29 1.09 -5.83 5.36
N TYR A 30 1.61 -5.64 6.58
CA TYR A 30 2.34 -6.70 7.29
C TYR A 30 1.42 -7.88 7.63
N GLU A 31 0.11 -7.63 7.77
CA GLU A 31 -0.88 -8.69 7.94
C GLU A 31 -1.10 -9.52 6.65
N CYS A 32 -0.71 -9.02 5.48
CA CYS A 32 -0.88 -9.75 4.22
C CYS A 32 0.09 -10.92 4.09
N ASP A 33 1.29 -10.74 4.65
CA ASP A 33 2.34 -11.75 4.76
C ASP A 33 3.16 -11.54 6.04
N PRO A 34 2.81 -12.21 7.14
CA PRO A 34 3.54 -12.12 8.40
C PRO A 34 4.91 -12.81 8.36
N ASP A 35 5.16 -13.69 7.38
CA ASP A 35 6.46 -14.33 7.16
C ASP A 35 7.43 -13.42 6.37
N ALA A 36 6.90 -12.46 5.62
CA ALA A 36 7.71 -11.50 4.88
C ALA A 36 8.34 -10.44 5.79
N LYS A 37 9.57 -10.03 5.46
CA LYS A 37 10.23 -8.96 6.21
C LYS A 37 9.51 -7.63 5.93
N PRO A 38 9.35 -6.75 6.94
CA PRO A 38 8.75 -5.43 6.75
C PRO A 38 9.42 -4.61 5.63
N ARG A 39 10.73 -4.82 5.42
CA ARG A 39 11.50 -4.18 4.36
C ARG A 39 11.08 -4.65 2.96
N ASP A 40 10.77 -5.93 2.80
CA ASP A 40 10.32 -6.49 1.52
C ASP A 40 8.92 -5.97 1.17
N ILE A 41 8.01 -5.95 2.15
CA ILE A 41 6.65 -5.39 1.97
C ILE A 41 6.74 -3.91 1.58
N LYS A 42 7.58 -3.12 2.25
CA LYS A 42 7.81 -1.71 1.90
C LYS A 42 8.39 -1.56 0.49
N ASN A 43 9.37 -2.38 0.12
CA ASN A 43 9.96 -2.34 -1.23
C ASN A 43 8.90 -2.65 -2.30
N ILE A 44 8.07 -3.66 -2.08
CA ILE A 44 6.99 -4.06 -2.99
C ILE A 44 5.92 -2.97 -3.09
N ALA A 45 5.50 -2.39 -1.97
CA ALA A 45 4.56 -1.28 -1.96
C ALA A 45 5.11 -0.07 -2.73
N ASN A 46 6.40 0.26 -2.54
CA ASN A 46 7.06 1.32 -3.31
C ASN A 46 7.19 0.98 -4.81
N GLU A 47 7.37 -0.30 -5.16
CA GLU A 47 7.39 -0.75 -6.55
C GLU A 47 6.01 -0.56 -7.20
N LEU A 48 4.94 -0.91 -6.49
CA LEU A 48 3.56 -0.65 -6.94
C LEU A 48 3.27 0.85 -7.09
N VAL A 49 3.91 1.71 -6.29
CA VAL A 49 3.84 3.17 -6.46
C VAL A 49 4.55 3.62 -7.74
N LYS A 50 5.74 3.07 -8.02
CA LYS A 50 6.44 3.33 -9.29
C LYS A 50 5.63 2.85 -10.50
N GLU A 51 4.91 1.74 -10.36
CA GLU A 51 3.97 1.23 -11.36
C GLU A 51 2.66 2.05 -11.46
N SER A 52 2.49 3.13 -10.68
CA SER A 52 1.23 3.90 -10.56
C SER A 52 0.00 3.07 -10.16
N LYS A 53 0.21 1.90 -9.55
CA LYS A 53 -0.88 1.06 -9.01
C LYS A 53 -1.26 1.45 -7.59
N LEU A 54 -0.33 2.07 -6.85
CA LEU A 54 -0.57 2.64 -5.54
C LEU A 54 -0.09 4.10 -5.50
N MET A 55 -0.69 4.88 -4.61
CA MET A 55 -0.16 6.16 -4.18
C MET A 55 0.50 5.99 -2.82
N PHE A 56 1.56 6.76 -2.59
CA PHE A 56 2.28 6.84 -1.33
C PHE A 56 2.18 8.25 -0.79
N TRP A 57 1.94 8.38 0.51
CA TRP A 57 2.14 9.65 1.21
C TRP A 57 2.74 9.41 2.60
N SER A 58 3.43 10.43 3.07
CA SER A 58 3.95 10.48 4.43
C SER A 58 2.86 11.00 5.35
N SER A 59 2.54 10.26 6.41
CA SER A 59 1.62 10.67 7.46
C SER A 59 2.39 10.76 8.77
N GLY A 60 3.13 11.87 8.94
CA GLY A 60 3.92 12.14 10.15
C GLY A 60 5.00 11.09 10.39
N SER A 61 4.86 10.29 11.45
CA SER A 61 5.82 9.25 11.85
C SER A 61 5.69 7.93 11.08
N THR A 62 4.75 7.84 10.13
CA THR A 62 4.51 6.61 9.36
C THR A 62 4.18 6.90 7.90
N THR A 63 4.13 5.84 7.10
CA THR A 63 3.87 5.88 5.66
C THR A 63 2.58 5.17 5.35
N MET A 64 1.81 5.75 4.44
CA MET A 64 0.54 5.20 4.03
C MET A 64 0.49 5.00 2.52
N TYR A 65 -0.34 4.04 2.10
CA TYR A 65 -0.55 3.67 0.72
C TYR A 65 -2.04 3.48 0.42
N ALA A 66 -2.41 3.75 -0.82
CA ALA A 66 -3.77 3.55 -1.30
C ALA A 66 -3.81 3.26 -2.78
N VAL A 67 -4.94 2.73 -3.24
CA VAL A 67 -5.24 2.63 -4.66
C VAL A 67 -5.66 4.01 -5.17
N PRO A 68 -5.03 4.56 -6.22
CA PRO A 68 -5.39 5.87 -6.77
C PRO A 68 -6.84 5.92 -7.27
N SER A 69 -7.43 4.80 -7.69
CA SER A 69 -8.85 4.73 -8.04
C SER A 69 -9.80 4.96 -6.87
N ARG A 70 -9.34 4.72 -5.64
CA ARG A 70 -10.11 4.94 -4.40
C ARG A 70 -9.93 6.37 -3.88
N ILE A 71 -8.74 6.96 -4.06
CA ILE A 71 -8.44 8.33 -3.61
C ILE A 71 -8.89 9.40 -4.60
N LYS A 72 -9.00 9.10 -5.91
CA LYS A 72 -9.40 10.10 -6.92
C LYS A 72 -10.74 10.80 -6.66
N ASN A 73 -11.60 10.27 -5.78
CA ASN A 73 -12.83 10.95 -5.36
C ASN A 73 -12.66 11.86 -4.12
N GLU A 74 -11.53 11.81 -3.42
CA GLU A 74 -11.22 12.60 -2.22
C GLU A 74 -10.07 13.61 -2.41
N GLU A 75 -9.42 13.64 -3.56
CA GLU A 75 -8.29 14.56 -3.83
C GLU A 75 -8.77 15.99 -4.12
N THR A 76 -9.29 16.64 -3.09
CA THR A 76 -9.31 18.09 -2.92
C THR A 76 -8.76 18.43 -1.54
N ALA A 77 -7.57 17.94 -1.19
CA ALA A 77 -6.83 18.46 -0.03
C ALA A 77 -5.37 17.99 -0.03
N GLY A 78 -4.45 18.91 -0.31
CA GLY A 78 -3.11 18.86 0.29
C GLY A 78 -1.99 18.25 -0.56
N GLY A 79 -1.65 18.94 -1.64
CA GLY A 79 -0.33 18.82 -2.28
C GLY A 79 0.16 20.20 -2.70
N ILE A 80 0.70 20.97 -1.74
CA ILE A 80 1.58 22.12 -2.00
C ILE A 80 2.97 21.72 -1.53
#